data_AF-A0A957TTD9-F1
#
_entry.id   AF-A0A957TTD9-F1
#
_cell.length_a   1.000
_cell.length_b   1.000
_cell.length_c   1.000
_cell.angle_alpha   90.00
_cell.angle_beta   90.00
_cell.angle_gamma   90.00
#
_symmetry.space_group_name_H-M   'P 1'
#
loop_
_entity.id
_entity.type
_entity.pdbx_description
1 polymer ?
#
loop_
_entity_poly.entity_id
_entity_poly.type
_entity_poly.pdbx_seq_one_letter_code
_entity_poly.pdbx_strand_id
1 'polypeptide(L)'
;GYQFAFVGNVVDFGEGNRTQQRKWAIAIHDSHYGLIAENIVDHAAGAGIVTEDGSETGNRFARNFVVRVIGGNNERTEDRDPGDNSKLGRAGVAYWFNGGGGNVIEENVAAAVAECTYCYGFKFDNVYNGELMIPSAPGADPHDGGGIMVDSYTIGLTDFVGNEAYAVPNGLTIWWVCTEWETPRDACTSTVKDFHVWHHHRWGYFAYETNQMLIDGFVARGDERILANEYEDVTGLFLVDYFQRRTVVRNADLQGMATAIEAPVHRDVRGSAGRDVGLTWIEDSLLVAGTGIFVTSPSSTNGADDLAPQTTIIRNVRFAYPATRRGHHVRITGDGAASATSNNPTLRNDLLIVNYNGTANDDLYIVPAYHESTRCEADLGDCTASINSAYPAIAGGRIYPLIAEAPTVPTHMISFPTPTPGPTPTTMPGATPQPAHRLYLPAIGR
;
A
#
# COMPACT_ATOMS: atom_id res chain seq x y z
N GLY A 1 0.09 30.37 9.68
CA GLY A 1 0.41 29.59 10.88
C GLY A 1 -0.65 28.51 11.05
N TYR A 2 -0.41 27.51 11.90
CA TYR A 2 -1.40 26.49 12.22
C TYR A 2 -2.56 27.06 13.04
N GLN A 3 -3.78 26.52 12.88
CA GLN A 3 -4.95 26.92 13.68
C GLN A 3 -4.86 26.40 15.12
N PHE A 4 -4.23 25.23 15.31
CA PHE A 4 -3.89 24.66 16.60
C PHE A 4 -2.55 23.91 16.52
N ALA A 5 -1.94 23.67 17.67
CA ALA A 5 -0.73 22.86 17.77
C ALA A 5 -0.81 21.94 19.00
N PHE A 6 -0.59 20.64 18.78
CA PHE A 6 -0.45 19.62 19.81
C PHE A 6 0.92 18.97 19.65
N VAL A 7 1.90 19.48 20.41
CA VAL A 7 3.32 19.16 20.19
C VAL A 7 4.01 18.70 21.48
N GLY A 8 4.79 17.62 21.40
CA GLY A 8 5.68 17.20 22.48
C GLY A 8 4.99 16.53 23.67
N ASN A 9 3.83 15.92 23.46
CA ASN A 9 3.07 15.27 24.53
C ASN A 9 3.38 13.78 24.64
N VAL A 10 3.22 13.22 25.84
CA VAL A 10 3.19 11.78 26.07
C VAL A 10 1.80 11.39 26.54
N VAL A 11 1.14 10.50 25.80
CA VAL A 11 -0.14 9.89 26.17
C VAL A 11 0.12 8.42 26.46
N ASP A 12 0.20 8.06 27.74
CA ASP A 12 0.44 6.71 28.20
C ASP A 12 -0.80 6.21 28.97
N PHE A 13 -1.31 5.06 28.54
CA PHE A 13 -2.42 4.40 29.22
C PHE A 13 -1.96 3.41 30.30
N GLY A 14 -0.66 3.13 30.37
CA GLY A 14 -0.03 2.20 31.30
C GLY A 14 -0.16 0.73 30.90
N GLU A 15 0.82 -0.08 31.29
CA GLU A 15 0.87 -1.53 30.96
C GLU A 15 -0.34 -2.33 31.48
N GLY A 16 -0.97 -1.84 32.55
CA GLY A 16 -2.19 -2.42 33.13
C GLY A 16 -3.43 -2.19 32.27
N ASN A 17 -3.36 -1.32 31.25
CA ASN A 17 -4.47 -1.02 30.36
C ASN A 17 -4.66 -2.07 29.27
N ARG A 18 -4.78 -3.33 29.70
CA ARG A 18 -5.13 -4.46 28.81
C ARG A 18 -6.64 -4.65 28.68
N THR A 19 -7.42 -3.85 29.41
CA THR A 19 -8.86 -4.05 29.57
C THR A 19 -9.71 -2.82 29.28
N GLN A 20 -9.15 -1.62 29.05
CA GLN A 20 -9.93 -0.60 28.33
C GLN A 20 -10.06 -1.04 26.87
N GLN A 21 -11.16 -0.66 26.25
CA GLN A 21 -11.65 -1.35 25.05
C GLN A 21 -11.95 -0.40 23.88
N ARG A 22 -11.90 0.93 24.12
CA ARG A 22 -12.59 1.91 23.25
C ARG A 22 -12.03 3.34 23.31
N LYS A 23 -10.74 3.52 23.58
CA LYS A 23 -10.19 4.89 23.71
C LYS A 23 -9.08 5.14 22.72
N TRP A 24 -9.31 6.11 21.84
CA TRP A 24 -8.26 6.78 21.09
C TRP A 24 -7.38 7.57 22.04
N ALA A 25 -6.08 7.66 21.75
CA ALA A 25 -5.18 8.48 22.55
C ALA A 25 -5.27 9.95 22.14
N ILE A 26 -5.14 10.22 20.85
CA ILE A 26 -5.26 11.56 20.26
C ILE A 26 -6.29 11.48 19.15
N ALA A 27 -7.36 12.26 19.26
CA ALA A 27 -8.40 12.36 18.24
C ALA A 27 -8.43 13.79 17.69
N ILE A 28 -8.44 13.87 16.36
CA ILE A 28 -8.67 15.09 15.60
C ILE A 28 -10.09 14.98 15.07
N HIS A 29 -10.96 15.89 15.48
CA HIS A 29 -12.38 15.90 15.14
C HIS A 29 -12.82 17.32 14.82
N ASP A 30 -13.46 17.51 13.67
CA ASP A 30 -13.89 18.84 13.17
C ASP A 30 -12.78 19.90 13.30
N SER A 31 -11.55 19.46 13.03
CA SER A 31 -10.32 20.19 13.31
C SER A 31 -9.42 20.15 12.09
N HIS A 32 -9.01 21.34 11.67
CA HIS A 32 -8.34 21.55 10.37
C HIS A 32 -7.07 22.38 10.54
N TYR A 33 -6.17 22.26 9.56
CA TYR A 33 -4.96 23.08 9.45
C TYR A 33 -4.13 23.16 10.76
N GLY A 34 -4.14 22.09 11.55
CA GLY A 34 -3.37 21.97 12.79
C GLY A 34 -2.02 21.31 12.62
N LEU A 35 -1.19 21.42 13.67
CA LEU A 35 0.06 20.69 13.80
C LEU A 35 -0.06 19.66 14.93
N ILE A 36 0.14 18.39 14.60
CA ILE A 36 0.21 17.27 15.56
C ILE A 36 1.61 16.68 15.42
N ALA A 37 2.53 17.04 16.31
CA ALA A 37 3.93 16.68 16.12
C ALA A 37 4.67 16.23 17.37
N GLU A 38 5.65 15.34 17.20
CA GLU A 38 6.58 14.97 18.26
C GLU A 38 5.88 14.42 19.52
N ASN A 39 4.71 13.81 19.34
CA ASN A 39 3.97 13.17 20.41
C ASN A 39 4.36 11.70 20.53
N ILE A 40 4.33 11.17 21.74
CA ILE A 40 4.48 9.74 22.02
C ILE A 40 3.14 9.23 22.52
N VAL A 41 2.63 8.18 21.89
CA VAL A 41 1.45 7.44 22.36
C VAL A 41 1.87 6.03 22.71
N ASP A 42 1.54 5.58 23.90
CA ASP A 42 1.90 4.27 24.42
C ASP A 42 0.70 3.55 25.02
N HIS A 43 0.56 2.25 24.71
CA HIS A 43 -0.50 1.38 25.23
C HIS A 43 -1.94 1.84 24.96
N ALA A 44 -2.18 2.55 23.86
CA ALA A 44 -3.55 2.90 23.46
C ALA A 44 -4.39 1.62 23.25
N ALA A 45 -5.62 1.62 23.75
CA ALA A 45 -6.56 0.48 23.72
C ALA A 45 -7.54 0.50 22.54
N GLY A 46 -7.22 1.32 21.54
CA GLY A 46 -7.90 1.51 20.26
C GLY A 46 -6.86 2.12 19.35
N ALA A 47 -7.21 3.02 18.45
CA ALA A 47 -6.20 3.69 17.65
C ALA A 47 -5.34 4.69 18.47
N GLY A 48 -4.07 4.83 18.10
CA GLY A 48 -3.18 5.78 18.77
C GLY A 48 -3.55 7.23 18.39
N ILE A 49 -3.40 7.56 17.11
CA ILE A 49 -3.80 8.87 16.57
C ILE A 49 -4.89 8.67 15.53
N VAL A 50 -5.97 9.47 15.60
CA VAL A 50 -7.12 9.36 14.70
C VAL A 50 -7.61 10.67 14.10
N THR A 51 -8.20 10.56 12.90
CA THR A 51 -9.20 11.49 12.36
C THR A 51 -10.56 10.81 12.37
N GLU A 52 -11.62 11.48 12.84
CA GLU A 52 -12.86 10.83 13.24
C GLU A 52 -13.87 10.72 12.09
N ASP A 53 -14.19 11.81 11.42
CA ASP A 53 -15.30 11.86 10.45
C ASP A 53 -14.84 11.93 8.98
N GLY A 54 -13.53 12.13 8.77
CA GLY A 54 -12.90 12.19 7.46
C GLY A 54 -12.86 13.59 6.86
N SER A 55 -13.54 14.57 7.46
CA SER A 55 -13.51 15.96 7.03
C SER A 55 -12.23 16.68 7.48
N GLU A 56 -11.49 16.11 8.44
CA GLU A 56 -10.31 16.72 9.04
C GLU A 56 -9.19 16.91 7.99
N THR A 57 -9.18 18.07 7.34
CA THR A 57 -8.23 18.42 6.28
C THR A 57 -7.16 19.43 6.69
N GLY A 58 -6.05 19.45 5.95
CA GLY A 58 -4.96 20.41 6.10
C GLY A 58 -4.09 20.21 7.33
N ASN A 59 -4.33 19.18 8.15
CA ASN A 59 -3.54 18.90 9.33
C ASN A 59 -2.19 18.30 8.94
N ARG A 60 -1.16 18.58 9.75
CA ARG A 60 0.17 18.00 9.61
C ARG A 60 0.49 17.11 10.80
N PHE A 61 0.64 15.81 10.54
CA PHE A 61 1.08 14.79 11.47
C PHE A 61 2.56 14.51 11.23
N ALA A 62 3.43 14.98 12.13
CA ALA A 62 4.87 14.96 11.91
C ALA A 62 5.64 14.35 13.09
N ARG A 63 6.49 13.36 12.83
CA ARG A 63 7.42 12.80 13.84
C ARG A 63 6.74 12.33 15.13
N ASN A 64 5.51 11.84 15.04
CA ASN A 64 4.87 11.18 16.17
C ASN A 64 5.39 9.74 16.30
N PHE A 65 5.36 9.21 17.51
CA PHE A 65 5.73 7.83 17.80
C PHE A 65 4.60 7.14 18.54
N VAL A 66 3.96 6.17 17.89
CA VAL A 66 2.86 5.39 18.46
C VAL A 66 3.34 3.96 18.65
N VAL A 67 3.28 3.46 19.88
CA VAL A 67 3.86 2.17 20.26
C VAL A 67 2.92 1.35 21.15
N ARG A 68 2.98 0.02 21.01
CA ARG A 68 2.26 -0.95 21.87
C ARG A 68 0.75 -0.75 21.89
N VAL A 69 0.19 -0.38 20.75
CA VAL A 69 -1.25 -0.24 20.59
C VAL A 69 -1.93 -1.62 20.64
N ILE A 70 -3.04 -1.72 21.38
CA ILE A 70 -3.77 -2.96 21.61
C ILE A 70 -5.19 -2.81 21.07
N GLY A 71 -5.64 -3.77 20.26
CA GLY A 71 -7.02 -3.81 19.78
C GLY A 71 -8.02 -4.20 20.88
N GLY A 72 -9.23 -3.67 20.80
CA GLY A 72 -10.31 -3.99 21.75
C GLY A 72 -10.76 -5.46 21.68
N ASN A 73 -10.35 -6.26 22.68
CA ASN A 73 -11.13 -7.35 23.32
C ASN A 73 -11.97 -8.32 22.46
N ASN A 74 -11.39 -8.98 21.44
CA ASN A 74 -12.05 -10.09 20.72
C ASN A 74 -13.43 -9.75 20.10
N GLU A 75 -13.84 -8.48 20.05
CA GLU A 75 -15.00 -8.01 19.29
C GLU A 75 -14.62 -8.09 17.82
N ARG A 76 -14.75 -9.28 17.20
CA ARG A 76 -14.49 -9.59 15.78
C ARG A 76 -13.71 -8.49 15.03
N THR A 77 -12.46 -8.29 15.43
CA THR A 77 -11.21 -8.06 14.68
C THR A 77 -11.18 -7.24 13.39
N GLU A 78 -12.28 -6.66 12.94
CA GLU A 78 -12.40 -5.96 11.68
C GLU A 78 -13.37 -4.79 11.91
N ASP A 79 -12.93 -3.54 11.67
CA ASP A 79 -13.85 -2.40 11.44
C ASP A 79 -14.59 -2.65 10.11
N ARG A 80 -15.32 -3.77 9.97
CA ARG A 80 -15.78 -4.34 8.69
C ARG A 80 -17.28 -4.26 8.52
N ASP A 81 -17.94 -3.31 9.17
CA ASP A 81 -19.33 -3.06 8.83
C ASP A 81 -19.43 -1.87 7.85
N PRO A 82 -19.60 -2.13 6.54
CA PRO A 82 -19.87 -1.11 5.55
C PRO A 82 -21.21 -0.37 5.75
N GLY A 83 -22.12 -0.89 6.58
CA GLY A 83 -23.45 -0.32 6.79
C GLY A 83 -23.71 0.25 8.20
N ASP A 84 -22.76 0.10 9.12
CA ASP A 84 -22.85 0.64 10.48
C ASP A 84 -21.84 1.78 10.62
N ASN A 85 -22.24 2.87 11.29
CA ASN A 85 -21.38 4.01 11.64
C ASN A 85 -20.32 3.61 12.70
N SER A 86 -19.76 2.40 12.61
CA SER A 86 -18.84 1.77 13.54
C SER A 86 -17.36 1.93 13.16
N LYS A 87 -17.05 2.81 12.19
CA LYS A 87 -15.70 3.31 11.88
C LYS A 87 -15.04 3.98 13.09
N LEU A 88 -14.52 3.17 13.99
CA LEU A 88 -14.18 3.66 15.32
C LEU A 88 -12.73 3.39 15.68
N GLY A 89 -11.88 3.08 14.69
CA GLY A 89 -10.46 2.81 14.89
C GLY A 89 -10.21 1.83 16.06
N ARG A 90 -11.07 0.82 16.22
CA ARG A 90 -11.07 -0.06 17.42
C ARG A 90 -10.11 -1.23 17.30
N ALA A 91 -9.71 -1.54 16.07
CA ALA A 91 -8.87 -2.69 15.74
C ALA A 91 -7.48 -2.63 16.39
N GLY A 92 -7.06 -1.50 16.97
CA GLY A 92 -5.72 -1.34 17.53
C GLY A 92 -4.71 -0.94 16.46
N VAL A 93 -5.07 0.04 15.63
CA VAL A 93 -4.20 0.60 14.58
C VAL A 93 -3.38 1.74 15.17
N ALA A 94 -2.08 1.84 14.90
CA ALA A 94 -1.29 2.95 15.44
C ALA A 94 -1.80 4.32 14.93
N TYR A 95 -1.93 4.48 13.62
CA TYR A 95 -2.49 5.66 12.97
C TYR A 95 -3.71 5.26 12.14
N TRP A 96 -4.89 5.72 12.54
CA TRP A 96 -6.14 5.42 11.84
C TRP A 96 -6.75 6.71 11.32
N PHE A 97 -6.75 6.90 10.01
CA PHE A 97 -7.33 8.07 9.39
C PHE A 97 -8.66 7.69 8.77
N ASN A 98 -9.77 8.21 9.30
CA ASN A 98 -10.98 8.28 8.49
C ASN A 98 -10.72 9.31 7.39
N GLY A 99 -11.08 8.98 6.15
CA GLY A 99 -10.78 9.81 5.00
C GLY A 99 -9.52 9.39 4.25
N GLY A 100 -9.49 9.69 2.95
CA GLY A 100 -8.43 9.25 2.05
C GLY A 100 -7.20 10.14 1.99
N GLY A 101 -7.34 11.45 2.24
CA GLY A 101 -6.28 12.42 1.97
C GLY A 101 -6.54 13.80 2.57
N GLY A 102 -5.81 14.81 2.08
CA GLY A 102 -5.94 16.21 2.51
C GLY A 102 -5.10 16.59 3.73
N ASN A 103 -4.48 15.61 4.40
CA ASN A 103 -3.51 15.83 5.46
C ASN A 103 -2.08 15.54 4.99
N VAL A 104 -1.11 16.08 5.70
CA VAL A 104 0.32 15.78 5.56
C VAL A 104 0.72 14.80 6.65
N ILE A 105 1.25 13.63 6.28
CA ILE A 105 1.64 12.55 7.17
C ILE A 105 3.11 12.23 6.90
N GLU A 106 4.00 12.74 7.75
CA GLU A 106 5.44 12.67 7.51
C GLU A 106 6.23 12.17 8.73
N GLU A 107 7.22 11.31 8.46
CA GLU A 107 8.22 10.90 9.45
C GLU A 107 7.63 10.30 10.75
N ASN A 108 6.41 9.76 10.70
CA ASN A 108 5.77 9.15 11.86
C ASN A 108 6.21 7.69 11.99
N VAL A 109 6.21 7.20 13.23
CA VAL A 109 6.64 5.84 13.55
C VAL A 109 5.50 5.10 14.24
N ALA A 110 5.16 3.92 13.73
CA ALA A 110 4.25 2.94 14.33
C ALA A 110 5.03 1.71 14.78
N ALA A 111 4.89 1.27 16.03
CA ALA A 111 5.73 0.22 16.57
C ALA A 111 5.01 -0.75 17.51
N ALA A 112 5.40 -2.03 17.47
CA ALA A 112 4.92 -3.05 18.40
C ALA A 112 3.38 -3.08 18.50
N VAL A 113 2.69 -2.89 17.38
CA VAL A 113 1.23 -2.98 17.31
C VAL A 113 0.83 -4.42 17.65
N ALA A 114 -0.17 -4.58 18.53
CA ALA A 114 -0.59 -5.89 18.99
C ALA A 114 -1.02 -6.79 17.84
N GLU A 115 -0.87 -8.09 18.03
CA GLU A 115 -1.22 -9.09 17.04
C GLU A 115 -2.73 -9.15 16.82
N CYS A 116 -3.18 -8.82 15.61
CA CYS A 116 -4.50 -9.17 15.09
C CYS A 116 -4.50 -9.16 13.57
N THR A 117 -5.53 -9.74 12.94
CA THR A 117 -5.57 -9.92 11.48
C THR A 117 -5.52 -8.60 10.71
N TYR A 118 -6.23 -7.57 11.19
CA TYR A 118 -6.35 -6.27 10.52
C TYR A 118 -5.81 -5.13 11.40
N CYS A 119 -4.77 -5.43 12.17
CA CYS A 119 -4.00 -4.45 12.92
C CYS A 119 -2.90 -3.90 12.02
N TYR A 120 -2.82 -2.58 11.90
CA TYR A 120 -1.88 -1.90 11.00
C TYR A 120 -1.04 -0.87 11.76
N GLY A 121 0.15 -0.58 11.24
CA GLY A 121 0.84 0.66 11.58
C GLY A 121 0.02 1.87 11.12
N PHE A 122 -0.40 1.86 9.86
CA PHE A 122 -1.16 2.94 9.24
C PHE A 122 -2.38 2.39 8.50
N LYS A 123 -3.56 2.97 8.74
CA LYS A 123 -4.80 2.67 8.00
C LYS A 123 -5.44 3.98 7.54
N PHE A 124 -5.71 4.08 6.24
CA PHE A 124 -6.57 5.11 5.66
C PHE A 124 -7.89 4.45 5.25
N ASP A 125 -8.99 4.92 5.83
CA ASP A 125 -10.32 4.35 5.69
C ASP A 125 -11.30 5.37 5.10
N ASN A 126 -11.36 5.45 3.78
CA ASN A 126 -12.24 6.40 3.10
C ASN A 126 -13.63 5.83 2.75
N VAL A 127 -13.94 4.64 3.24
CA VAL A 127 -15.09 3.85 2.76
C VAL A 127 -16.43 4.47 3.16
N TYR A 128 -17.36 4.73 2.25
CA TYR A 128 -18.65 5.41 2.53
C TYR A 128 -18.59 6.85 3.06
N ASN A 129 -17.46 7.56 2.93
CA ASN A 129 -17.41 8.96 3.35
C ASN A 129 -18.22 9.89 2.42
N GLY A 130 -18.27 9.58 1.12
CA GLY A 130 -19.08 10.34 0.17
C GLY A 130 -18.67 11.81 0.10
N GLU A 131 -19.64 12.72 0.08
CA GLU A 131 -19.39 14.15 0.13
C GLU A 131 -19.15 14.62 1.57
N LEU A 132 -18.05 15.33 1.79
CA LEU A 132 -17.66 15.90 3.08
C LEU A 132 -17.72 17.42 3.02
N MET A 133 -18.21 18.04 4.10
CA MET A 133 -18.08 19.48 4.29
C MET A 133 -16.70 19.77 4.88
N ILE A 134 -15.85 20.50 4.16
CA ILE A 134 -14.53 20.91 4.63
C ILE A 134 -14.38 22.44 4.58
N PRO A 135 -13.46 23.05 5.34
CA PRO A 135 -13.26 24.50 5.25
C PRO A 135 -12.73 24.92 3.88
N SER A 136 -13.32 25.97 3.32
CA SER A 136 -12.88 26.59 2.06
C SER A 136 -11.49 27.21 2.11
N ALA A 137 -11.02 27.57 3.31
CA ALA A 137 -9.69 28.12 3.57
C ALA A 137 -9.30 27.92 5.05
N PRO A 138 -8.01 28.03 5.42
CA PRO A 138 -7.60 28.08 6.81
C PRO A 138 -8.30 29.22 7.56
N GLY A 139 -8.89 28.92 8.73
CA GLY A 139 -9.66 29.89 9.50
C GLY A 139 -11.17 29.89 9.24
N ALA A 140 -11.62 29.29 8.14
CA ALA A 140 -13.04 29.21 7.82
C ALA A 140 -13.74 28.14 8.67
N ASP A 141 -14.92 28.47 9.19
CA ASP A 141 -15.78 27.51 9.89
C ASP A 141 -16.65 26.78 8.84
N PRO A 142 -16.48 25.46 8.66
CA PRO A 142 -17.25 24.71 7.66
C PRO A 142 -18.75 24.69 7.95
N HIS A 143 -19.17 24.90 9.20
CA HIS A 143 -20.57 24.88 9.64
C HIS A 143 -21.22 26.26 9.70
N ASP A 144 -20.45 27.35 9.57
CA ASP A 144 -20.94 28.75 9.54
C ASP A 144 -20.63 29.46 8.21
N GLY A 145 -20.95 28.79 7.09
CA GLY A 145 -20.84 29.36 5.74
C GLY A 145 -19.42 29.47 5.19
N GLY A 146 -18.41 29.02 5.94
CA GLY A 146 -17.02 28.91 5.50
C GLY A 146 -16.66 27.57 4.84
N GLY A 147 -17.63 26.66 4.68
CA GLY A 147 -17.42 25.32 4.14
C GLY A 147 -17.62 25.18 2.63
N ILE A 148 -17.04 24.13 2.07
CA ILE A 148 -17.31 23.61 0.72
C ILE A 148 -17.57 22.11 0.79
N MET A 149 -18.52 21.63 0.00
CA MET A 149 -18.74 20.19 -0.19
C MET A 149 -17.70 19.65 -1.17
N VAL A 150 -17.02 18.58 -0.77
CA VAL A 150 -16.01 17.89 -1.59
C VAL A 150 -16.29 16.41 -1.57
N ASP A 151 -16.26 15.77 -2.74
CA ASP A 151 -16.26 14.30 -2.82
C ASP A 151 -14.94 13.77 -2.25
N SER A 152 -15.02 13.09 -1.10
CA SER A 152 -13.88 12.51 -0.40
C SER A 152 -13.06 11.54 -1.25
N TYR A 153 -13.69 10.87 -2.23
CA TYR A 153 -13.00 9.96 -3.14
C TYR A 153 -12.12 10.68 -4.16
N THR A 154 -12.23 12.01 -4.27
CA THR A 154 -11.37 12.84 -5.13
C THR A 154 -10.18 13.45 -4.40
N ILE A 155 -10.09 13.24 -3.07
CA ILE A 155 -8.99 13.73 -2.25
C ILE A 155 -7.91 12.64 -2.17
N GLY A 156 -6.82 12.85 -2.90
CA GLY A 156 -5.70 11.90 -2.94
C GLY A 156 -4.79 11.97 -1.71
N LEU A 157 -4.14 10.85 -1.38
CA LEU A 157 -3.08 10.77 -0.39
C LEU A 157 -1.78 11.27 -1.04
N THR A 158 -1.53 12.58 -1.04
CA THR A 158 -0.39 13.16 -1.77
C THR A 158 0.85 13.40 -0.90
N ASP A 159 0.69 13.42 0.42
CA ASP A 159 1.74 13.77 1.38
C ASP A 159 1.94 12.68 2.45
N PHE A 160 2.09 11.41 2.04
CA PHE A 160 2.53 10.32 2.91
C PHE A 160 4.01 10.01 2.66
N VAL A 161 4.90 10.54 3.50
CA VAL A 161 6.36 10.51 3.23
C VAL A 161 7.20 10.11 4.44
N GLY A 162 8.14 9.19 4.24
CA GLY A 162 9.17 8.87 5.24
C GLY A 162 8.64 8.25 6.53
N ASN A 163 7.41 7.70 6.52
CA ASN A 163 6.83 7.04 7.68
C ASN A 163 7.42 5.63 7.84
N GLU A 164 7.39 5.14 9.08
CA GLU A 164 7.96 3.85 9.44
C GLU A 164 6.99 3.00 10.25
N ALA A 165 6.90 1.71 9.96
CA ALA A 165 6.17 0.75 10.77
C ALA A 165 7.06 -0.45 11.14
N TYR A 166 7.11 -0.84 12.41
CA TYR A 166 7.89 -2.00 12.80
C TYR A 166 7.37 -2.85 13.93
N ALA A 167 7.73 -4.14 13.89
CA ALA A 167 7.19 -5.13 14.82
C ALA A 167 5.64 -5.07 14.83
N VAL A 168 5.05 -4.96 13.64
CA VAL A 168 3.62 -4.85 13.41
C VAL A 168 3.12 -6.11 12.69
N PRO A 169 1.84 -6.50 12.81
CA PRO A 169 1.29 -7.53 11.94
C PRO A 169 1.32 -7.08 10.48
N ASN A 170 0.82 -5.87 10.24
CA ASN A 170 0.74 -5.25 8.93
C ASN A 170 1.28 -3.81 8.97
N GLY A 171 1.98 -3.38 7.91
CA GLY A 171 2.55 -2.03 7.82
C GLY A 171 1.51 -0.96 7.52
N LEU A 172 0.97 -1.00 6.30
CA LEU A 172 0.06 0.01 5.75
C LEU A 172 -1.16 -0.63 5.08
N THR A 173 -2.31 0.03 5.14
CA THR A 173 -3.44 -0.23 4.26
C THR A 173 -4.16 1.07 3.87
N ILE A 174 -4.69 1.13 2.65
CA ILE A 174 -5.35 2.31 2.08
C ILE A 174 -6.64 1.87 1.40
N TRP A 175 -7.77 2.44 1.82
CA TRP A 175 -9.11 2.05 1.41
C TRP A 175 -9.85 3.19 0.73
N TRP A 176 -10.30 2.97 -0.50
CA TRP A 176 -11.15 3.86 -1.31
C TRP A 176 -10.54 5.26 -1.52
N VAL A 177 -9.25 5.29 -1.83
CA VAL A 177 -8.56 6.54 -2.17
C VAL A 177 -8.47 6.67 -3.69
N CYS A 178 -8.88 7.82 -4.21
CA CYS A 178 -9.06 8.06 -5.64
C CYS A 178 -10.08 7.11 -6.31
N THR A 179 -10.98 6.49 -5.54
CA THR A 179 -11.99 5.56 -6.04
C THR A 179 -13.15 5.46 -5.05
N GLU A 180 -14.34 5.23 -5.58
CA GLU A 180 -15.54 4.88 -4.80
C GLU A 180 -15.91 3.45 -5.17
N TRP A 181 -15.56 2.49 -4.31
CA TRP A 181 -15.72 1.07 -4.61
C TRP A 181 -15.11 0.72 -5.99
N GLU A 182 -15.93 0.29 -6.96
CA GLU A 182 -15.47 -0.08 -8.30
C GLU A 182 -15.32 1.12 -9.26
N THR A 183 -15.68 2.34 -8.82
CA THR A 183 -15.72 3.55 -9.64
C THR A 183 -14.46 4.42 -9.44
N PRO A 184 -13.48 4.41 -10.37
CA PRO A 184 -12.28 5.24 -10.25
C PRO A 184 -12.58 6.74 -10.35
N ARG A 185 -11.77 7.55 -9.66
CA ARG A 185 -11.70 9.01 -9.84
C ARG A 185 -10.41 9.35 -10.60
N ASP A 186 -10.52 9.51 -11.91
CA ASP A 186 -9.36 9.63 -12.80
C ASP A 186 -8.58 10.95 -12.73
N ALA A 187 -9.14 11.98 -12.10
CA ALA A 187 -8.44 13.22 -11.81
C ALA A 187 -7.65 13.18 -10.47
N CYS A 188 -7.80 12.10 -9.69
CA CYS A 188 -7.18 11.93 -8.39
C CYS A 188 -5.93 11.04 -8.52
N THR A 189 -4.85 11.44 -7.86
CA THR A 189 -3.61 10.67 -7.74
C THR A 189 -3.21 10.56 -6.28
N SER A 190 -2.53 9.47 -5.92
CA SER A 190 -2.01 9.26 -4.57
C SER A 190 -0.56 8.78 -4.63
N THR A 191 0.21 9.09 -3.60
CA THR A 191 1.61 8.73 -3.49
C THR A 191 1.93 8.30 -2.06
N VAL A 192 2.50 7.09 -1.95
CA VAL A 192 3.20 6.61 -0.76
C VAL A 192 4.69 6.70 -1.07
N LYS A 193 5.41 7.53 -0.32
CA LYS A 193 6.82 7.80 -0.57
C LYS A 193 7.71 7.42 0.61
N ASP A 194 8.80 6.70 0.33
CA ASP A 194 9.84 6.36 1.32
C ASP A 194 9.27 5.70 2.59
N PHE A 195 8.22 4.87 2.44
CA PHE A 195 7.65 4.14 3.55
C PHE A 195 8.51 2.93 3.89
N HIS A 196 8.89 2.81 5.15
CA HIS A 196 9.71 1.71 5.64
C HIS A 196 8.88 0.80 6.54
N VAL A 197 8.90 -0.50 6.25
CA VAL A 197 8.33 -1.53 7.13
C VAL A 197 9.37 -2.59 7.44
N TRP A 198 9.54 -2.92 8.71
CA TRP A 198 10.44 -4.00 9.09
C TRP A 198 9.91 -4.87 10.24
N HIS A 199 10.32 -6.14 10.22
CA HIS A 199 9.86 -7.15 11.16
C HIS A 199 8.32 -7.25 11.22
N HIS A 200 7.65 -7.08 10.08
CA HIS A 200 6.25 -7.48 9.95
C HIS A 200 6.15 -8.97 9.66
N HIS A 201 5.01 -9.58 10.01
CA HIS A 201 4.81 -11.03 9.84
C HIS A 201 3.63 -11.39 8.93
N ARG A 202 2.94 -10.40 8.35
CA ARG A 202 1.92 -10.61 7.31
C ARG A 202 2.19 -9.73 6.10
N TRP A 203 1.61 -8.53 6.04
CA TRP A 203 1.69 -7.66 4.87
C TRP A 203 2.44 -6.37 5.16
N GLY A 204 3.44 -6.04 4.36
CA GLY A 204 4.06 -4.71 4.40
C GLY A 204 3.05 -3.63 3.98
N TYR A 205 2.35 -3.90 2.88
CA TYR A 205 1.20 -3.14 2.41
C TYR A 205 0.09 -4.10 2.00
N PHE A 206 -1.11 -3.92 2.55
CA PHE A 206 -2.32 -4.59 2.11
C PHE A 206 -3.20 -3.60 1.34
N ALA A 207 -3.39 -3.84 0.04
CA ALA A 207 -4.10 -2.92 -0.81
C ALA A 207 -5.61 -3.23 -0.88
N TYR A 208 -6.41 -2.24 -0.52
CA TYR A 208 -7.86 -2.17 -0.76
C TYR A 208 -8.13 -1.30 -2.00
N GLU A 209 -9.37 -1.04 -2.45
CA GLU A 209 -9.54 -0.35 -3.74
C GLU A 209 -8.81 1.02 -3.80
N THR A 210 -7.97 1.19 -4.82
CA THR A 210 -7.30 2.46 -5.15
C THR A 210 -7.27 2.73 -6.66
N ASN A 211 -7.04 3.99 -7.03
CA ASN A 211 -6.79 4.41 -8.41
C ASN A 211 -5.56 5.31 -8.47
N GLN A 212 -4.72 5.13 -9.49
CA GLN A 212 -3.53 5.97 -9.74
C GLN A 212 -2.64 6.12 -8.50
N MET A 213 -2.37 5.00 -7.83
CA MET A 213 -1.49 4.92 -6.67
C MET A 213 -0.03 4.77 -7.13
N LEU A 214 0.82 5.71 -6.73
CA LEU A 214 2.27 5.60 -6.83
C LEU A 214 2.85 5.14 -5.48
N ILE A 215 3.57 4.04 -5.51
CA ILE A 215 4.36 3.53 -4.38
C ILE A 215 5.83 3.71 -4.78
N ASP A 216 6.51 4.67 -4.17
CA ASP A 216 7.86 5.10 -4.53
C ASP A 216 8.81 4.99 -3.33
N GLY A 217 9.89 4.21 -3.47
CA GLY A 217 10.87 4.06 -2.40
C GLY A 217 10.39 3.19 -1.23
N PHE A 218 9.43 2.29 -1.46
CA PHE A 218 8.94 1.39 -0.41
C PHE A 218 10.02 0.40 0.02
N VAL A 219 10.31 0.36 1.31
CA VAL A 219 11.32 -0.55 1.88
C VAL A 219 10.63 -1.58 2.77
N ALA A 220 10.85 -2.86 2.51
CA ALA A 220 10.46 -3.95 3.40
C ALA A 220 11.68 -4.74 3.87
N ARG A 221 11.77 -5.02 5.17
CA ARG A 221 12.78 -5.92 5.77
C ARG A 221 12.11 -6.96 6.64
N GLY A 222 12.06 -8.19 6.16
CA GLY A 222 11.49 -9.30 6.93
C GLY A 222 12.52 -9.91 7.88
N ASP A 223 12.03 -10.75 8.78
CA ASP A 223 12.88 -11.52 9.68
C ASP A 223 13.29 -12.84 9.01
N GLU A 224 14.59 -12.97 8.74
CA GLU A 224 15.17 -14.18 8.14
C GLU A 224 14.90 -15.46 8.95
N ARG A 225 14.67 -15.34 10.26
CA ARG A 225 14.32 -16.48 11.15
C ARG A 225 12.90 -16.95 10.92
N ILE A 226 11.98 -16.02 10.65
CA ILE A 226 10.60 -16.35 10.26
C ILE A 226 10.64 -17.05 8.91
N LEU A 227 11.37 -16.50 7.92
CA LEU A 227 11.49 -17.12 6.60
C LEU A 227 12.17 -18.49 6.55
N ALA A 228 12.86 -18.90 7.62
CA ALA A 228 13.42 -20.25 7.70
C ALA A 228 12.30 -21.32 7.75
N ASN A 229 11.08 -20.93 8.16
CA ASN A 229 9.88 -21.74 8.04
C ASN A 229 9.24 -21.53 6.65
N GLU A 230 9.16 -22.60 5.86
CA GLU A 230 8.63 -22.57 4.49
C GLU A 230 7.11 -22.30 4.41
N TYR A 231 6.41 -22.45 5.53
CA TYR A 231 4.97 -22.17 5.65
C TYR A 231 4.66 -20.71 5.99
N GLU A 232 5.67 -19.88 6.23
CA GLU A 232 5.47 -18.45 6.46
C GLU A 232 5.24 -17.72 5.14
N ASP A 233 4.22 -16.87 5.15
CA ASP A 233 3.72 -16.13 4.00
C ASP A 233 3.82 -14.61 4.21
N VAL A 234 5.00 -14.16 4.65
CA VAL A 234 5.29 -12.74 4.82
C VAL A 234 5.39 -12.10 3.44
N THR A 235 4.45 -11.22 3.11
CA THR A 235 4.38 -10.53 1.83
C THR A 235 4.78 -9.06 1.95
N GLY A 236 5.57 -8.57 1.01
CA GLY A 236 5.95 -7.16 0.93
C GLY A 236 4.75 -6.28 0.54
N LEU A 237 4.31 -6.41 -0.70
CA LEU A 237 3.14 -5.72 -1.26
C LEU A 237 2.08 -6.74 -1.67
N PHE A 238 0.92 -6.73 -1.00
CA PHE A 238 -0.20 -7.63 -1.27
C PHE A 238 -1.31 -6.86 -2.00
N LEU A 239 -1.46 -7.11 -3.31
CA LEU A 239 -2.33 -6.31 -4.18
C LEU A 239 -3.51 -7.10 -4.79
N VAL A 240 -3.76 -8.34 -4.34
CA VAL A 240 -4.59 -9.35 -5.03
C VAL A 240 -6.05 -9.48 -4.58
N ASP A 241 -6.54 -8.67 -3.64
CA ASP A 241 -7.91 -8.84 -3.09
C ASP A 241 -8.92 -7.84 -3.69
N TYR A 242 -8.47 -6.60 -3.92
CA TYR A 242 -9.32 -5.48 -4.35
C TYR A 242 -8.79 -4.78 -5.60
N PHE A 243 -9.61 -3.92 -6.21
CA PHE A 243 -9.25 -3.18 -7.42
C PHE A 243 -8.07 -2.23 -7.21
N GLN A 244 -6.94 -2.50 -7.86
CA GLN A 244 -5.78 -1.62 -7.93
C GLN A 244 -5.61 -1.11 -9.36
N ARG A 245 -6.06 0.11 -9.62
CA ARG A 245 -6.08 0.65 -10.98
C ARG A 245 -4.87 1.52 -11.22
N ARG A 246 -4.19 1.28 -12.34
CA ARG A 246 -3.03 2.05 -12.80
C ARG A 246 -1.98 2.25 -11.70
N THR A 247 -1.71 1.19 -10.95
CA THR A 247 -0.75 1.22 -9.84
C THR A 247 0.69 1.19 -10.37
N VAL A 248 1.53 2.03 -9.78
CA VAL A 248 2.97 2.09 -10.09
C VAL A 248 3.74 1.81 -8.82
N VAL A 249 4.53 0.73 -8.83
CA VAL A 249 5.53 0.44 -7.81
C VAL A 249 6.89 0.75 -8.41
N ARG A 250 7.65 1.65 -7.80
CA ARG A 250 8.99 1.98 -8.26
C ARG A 250 9.98 2.18 -7.12
N ASN A 251 11.26 1.97 -7.41
CA ASN A 251 12.34 2.11 -6.43
C ASN A 251 12.11 1.29 -5.14
N ALA A 252 11.36 0.20 -5.22
CA ALA A 252 11.07 -0.62 -4.06
C ALA A 252 12.27 -1.48 -3.69
N ASP A 253 12.49 -1.67 -2.40
CA ASP A 253 13.54 -2.52 -1.86
C ASP A 253 12.93 -3.50 -0.85
N LEU A 254 12.55 -4.68 -1.32
CA LEU A 254 11.83 -5.68 -0.53
C LEU A 254 12.75 -6.87 -0.29
N GLN A 255 13.19 -7.05 0.96
CA GLN A 255 14.14 -8.09 1.33
C GLN A 255 13.64 -8.92 2.49
N GLY A 256 13.91 -10.23 2.42
CA GLY A 256 13.50 -11.16 3.46
C GLY A 256 11.98 -11.40 3.45
N MET A 257 11.37 -11.47 2.27
CA MET A 257 9.95 -11.81 2.12
C MET A 257 9.76 -13.28 1.67
N ALA A 258 8.62 -13.85 2.00
CA ALA A 258 8.12 -15.06 1.33
C ALA A 258 7.77 -14.71 -0.11
N THR A 259 6.93 -13.70 -0.28
CA THR A 259 6.58 -13.11 -1.58
C THR A 259 6.86 -11.61 -1.54
N ALA A 260 7.69 -11.10 -2.45
CA ALA A 260 7.97 -9.66 -2.48
C ALA A 260 6.74 -8.86 -2.91
N ILE A 261 6.17 -9.18 -4.08
CA ILE A 261 4.98 -8.52 -4.61
C ILE A 261 3.99 -9.57 -5.11
N GLU A 262 2.76 -9.51 -4.62
CA GLU A 262 1.62 -10.13 -5.29
C GLU A 262 0.93 -9.07 -6.15
N ALA A 263 1.04 -9.19 -7.47
CA ALA A 263 0.56 -8.19 -8.41
C ALA A 263 -0.98 -8.17 -8.44
N PRO A 264 -1.62 -7.03 -8.80
CA PRO A 264 -3.06 -6.95 -8.72
C PRO A 264 -3.78 -7.95 -9.60
N VAL A 265 -4.93 -8.44 -9.14
CA VAL A 265 -5.83 -9.31 -9.92
C VAL A 265 -7.05 -8.59 -10.46
N HIS A 266 -7.19 -7.31 -10.14
CA HIS A 266 -8.26 -6.40 -10.57
C HIS A 266 -7.65 -5.04 -10.86
N ARG A 267 -7.60 -4.66 -12.13
CA ARG A 267 -6.78 -3.50 -12.53
C ARG A 267 -7.53 -2.38 -13.24
N ASP A 268 -8.81 -2.57 -13.51
CA ASP A 268 -9.62 -1.58 -14.21
C ASP A 268 -11.11 -1.74 -13.93
N VAL A 269 -11.91 -0.85 -14.51
CA VAL A 269 -13.38 -0.95 -14.51
C VAL A 269 -13.82 -2.23 -15.23
N ARG A 270 -14.78 -2.95 -14.66
CA ARG A 270 -15.39 -4.13 -15.28
C ARG A 270 -15.91 -3.84 -16.69
N GLY A 271 -15.75 -4.80 -17.59
CA GLY A 271 -16.10 -4.70 -19.00
C GLY A 271 -15.14 -3.86 -19.84
N SER A 272 -14.11 -3.24 -19.24
CA SER A 272 -13.09 -2.51 -20.00
C SER A 272 -12.32 -3.45 -20.92
N ALA A 273 -12.04 -2.97 -22.13
CA ALA A 273 -11.32 -3.71 -23.15
C ALA A 273 -10.29 -2.81 -23.83
N GLY A 274 -9.20 -3.40 -24.30
CA GLY A 274 -8.13 -2.67 -24.96
C GLY A 274 -6.75 -3.15 -24.52
N ARG A 275 -5.70 -2.56 -25.11
CA ARG A 275 -4.30 -2.86 -24.74
C ARG A 275 -3.82 -2.01 -23.56
N ASP A 276 -4.38 -0.82 -23.38
CA ASP A 276 -4.01 0.12 -22.30
C ASP A 276 -4.88 -0.01 -21.04
N VAL A 277 -5.60 -1.13 -20.94
CA VAL A 277 -6.51 -1.45 -19.83
C VAL A 277 -5.81 -2.38 -18.86
N GLY A 278 -6.06 -2.19 -17.57
CA GLY A 278 -5.58 -3.08 -16.51
C GLY A 278 -4.05 -3.12 -16.39
N LEU A 279 -3.42 -1.96 -16.50
CA LEU A 279 -1.97 -1.83 -16.43
C LEU A 279 -1.49 -1.69 -14.98
N THR A 280 -0.40 -2.41 -14.67
CA THR A 280 0.39 -2.24 -13.43
C THR A 280 1.86 -2.15 -13.80
N TRP A 281 2.59 -1.22 -13.19
CA TRP A 281 4.04 -1.07 -13.37
C TRP A 281 4.79 -1.45 -12.10
N ILE A 282 5.86 -2.24 -12.27
CA ILE A 282 6.83 -2.56 -11.22
C ILE A 282 8.20 -2.25 -11.81
N GLU A 283 8.87 -1.21 -11.33
CA GLU A 283 10.11 -0.74 -11.95
C GLU A 283 11.23 -0.37 -10.97
N ASP A 284 12.47 -0.43 -11.46
CA ASP A 284 13.68 0.05 -10.77
C ASP A 284 13.82 -0.48 -9.32
N SER A 285 13.38 -1.72 -9.08
CA SER A 285 13.23 -2.28 -7.75
C SER A 285 14.22 -3.43 -7.47
N LEU A 286 14.51 -3.67 -6.20
CA LEU A 286 15.26 -4.83 -5.70
C LEU A 286 14.31 -5.74 -4.92
N LEU A 287 14.23 -7.00 -5.34
CA LEU A 287 13.38 -8.03 -4.72
C LEU A 287 14.25 -9.20 -4.27
N VAL A 288 14.41 -9.37 -2.96
CA VAL A 288 15.14 -10.47 -2.32
C VAL A 288 14.14 -11.32 -1.52
N ALA A 289 13.48 -12.25 -2.20
CA ALA A 289 12.34 -13.01 -1.67
C ALA A 289 12.34 -14.48 -2.13
N GLY A 290 11.51 -15.32 -1.52
CA GLY A 290 11.25 -16.67 -2.03
C GLY A 290 10.61 -16.64 -3.42
N THR A 291 9.53 -15.88 -3.51
CA THR A 291 8.84 -15.47 -4.75
C THR A 291 9.06 -13.98 -4.97
N GLY A 292 9.66 -13.59 -6.10
CA GLY A 292 9.85 -12.16 -6.42
C GLY A 292 8.52 -11.46 -6.70
N ILE A 293 7.89 -11.83 -7.83
CA ILE A 293 6.58 -11.34 -8.24
C ILE A 293 5.66 -12.53 -8.48
N PHE A 294 4.53 -12.54 -7.77
CA PHE A 294 3.45 -13.49 -7.94
C PHE A 294 2.33 -12.82 -8.75
N VAL A 295 1.96 -13.41 -9.89
CA VAL A 295 0.86 -12.91 -10.73
C VAL A 295 -0.19 -14.00 -10.87
N THR A 296 -1.34 -13.79 -10.27
CA THR A 296 -2.45 -14.75 -10.33
C THR A 296 -3.39 -14.43 -11.48
N SER A 297 -4.23 -15.42 -11.84
CA SER A 297 -5.32 -15.20 -12.79
C SER A 297 -6.24 -14.07 -12.28
N PRO A 298 -6.81 -13.24 -13.17
CA PRO A 298 -7.84 -12.28 -12.79
C PRO A 298 -8.95 -12.96 -11.98
N SER A 299 -9.20 -12.48 -10.76
CA SER A 299 -10.10 -13.16 -9.82
C SER A 299 -10.67 -12.20 -8.78
N SER A 300 -11.96 -12.35 -8.48
CA SER A 300 -12.72 -11.49 -7.57
C SER A 300 -13.47 -12.22 -6.50
N THR A 301 -13.67 -11.59 -5.35
CA THR A 301 -14.73 -11.98 -4.41
C THR A 301 -16.12 -11.58 -4.91
N ASN A 302 -16.19 -10.62 -5.84
CA ASN A 302 -17.41 -10.02 -6.37
C ASN A 302 -17.74 -10.48 -7.82
N GLY A 303 -17.30 -11.69 -8.22
CA GLY A 303 -17.50 -12.24 -9.57
C GLY A 303 -16.39 -11.88 -10.57
N ALA A 304 -16.07 -12.79 -11.51
CA ALA A 304 -14.89 -12.67 -12.38
C ALA A 304 -15.18 -12.55 -13.90
N ASP A 305 -16.42 -12.75 -14.33
CA ASP A 305 -16.78 -12.92 -15.75
C ASP A 305 -16.54 -11.65 -16.59
N ASP A 306 -16.64 -10.48 -15.98
CA ASP A 306 -16.52 -9.17 -16.62
C ASP A 306 -15.30 -8.39 -16.15
N LEU A 307 -14.31 -9.05 -15.56
CA LEU A 307 -13.05 -8.40 -15.20
C LEU A 307 -12.34 -7.88 -16.47
N ALA A 308 -11.54 -6.83 -16.28
CA ALA A 308 -10.77 -6.23 -17.34
C ALA A 308 -9.46 -7.01 -17.62
N PRO A 309 -9.04 -7.15 -18.90
CA PRO A 309 -7.72 -7.64 -19.30
C PRO A 309 -6.59 -6.97 -18.51
N GLN A 310 -5.50 -7.70 -18.27
CA GLN A 310 -4.41 -7.24 -17.41
C GLN A 310 -3.06 -7.38 -18.08
N THR A 311 -2.20 -6.41 -17.81
CA THR A 311 -0.79 -6.47 -18.20
C THR A 311 0.07 -5.95 -17.05
N THR A 312 1.03 -6.76 -16.60
CA THR A 312 2.05 -6.34 -15.63
C THR A 312 3.31 -5.97 -16.39
N ILE A 313 3.75 -4.72 -16.25
CA ILE A 313 4.99 -4.23 -16.84
C ILE A 313 6.07 -4.25 -15.77
N ILE A 314 7.13 -5.03 -15.99
CA ILE A 314 8.23 -5.25 -15.06
C ILE A 314 9.49 -4.69 -15.71
N ARG A 315 10.07 -3.60 -15.18
CA ARG A 315 11.19 -2.90 -15.82
C ARG A 315 12.37 -2.74 -14.86
N ASN A 316 13.58 -3.13 -15.27
CA ASN A 316 14.80 -2.94 -14.48
C ASN A 316 14.71 -3.53 -13.05
N VAL A 317 13.88 -4.55 -12.84
CA VAL A 317 13.73 -5.20 -11.53
C VAL A 317 14.84 -6.22 -11.34
N ARG A 318 15.56 -6.14 -10.22
CA ARG A 318 16.61 -7.07 -9.83
C ARG A 318 16.08 -8.08 -8.82
N PHE A 319 16.39 -9.34 -9.04
CA PHE A 319 15.93 -10.44 -8.19
C PHE A 319 17.10 -11.16 -7.54
N ALA A 320 16.98 -11.45 -6.26
CA ALA A 320 17.82 -12.39 -5.55
C ALA A 320 16.97 -13.24 -4.60
N TYR A 321 17.61 -14.24 -3.99
CA TYR A 321 16.96 -15.12 -3.02
C TYR A 321 17.55 -14.88 -1.63
N PRO A 322 16.73 -14.88 -0.57
CA PRO A 322 17.23 -14.76 0.78
C PRO A 322 18.07 -16.00 1.13
N ALA A 323 19.20 -15.80 1.80
CA ALA A 323 20.13 -16.89 2.11
C ALA A 323 19.53 -17.96 3.04
N THR A 324 18.49 -17.61 3.79
CA THR A 324 17.92 -18.45 4.85
C THR A 324 16.70 -19.27 4.44
N ARG A 325 16.00 -18.92 3.35
CA ARG A 325 14.81 -19.65 2.92
C ARG A 325 15.24 -20.92 2.19
N ARG A 326 14.74 -22.07 2.64
CA ARG A 326 14.90 -23.36 1.95
C ARG A 326 13.73 -23.56 0.99
N GLY A 327 13.94 -24.35 -0.07
CA GLY A 327 12.85 -24.82 -0.94
C GLY A 327 12.80 -24.12 -2.30
N HIS A 328 11.58 -23.99 -2.83
CA HIS A 328 11.34 -23.46 -4.18
C HIS A 328 11.52 -21.95 -4.21
N HIS A 329 12.43 -21.52 -5.08
CA HIS A 329 12.74 -20.12 -5.34
C HIS A 329 12.30 -19.77 -6.75
N VAL A 330 11.46 -18.75 -6.89
CA VAL A 330 10.94 -18.32 -8.19
C VAL A 330 10.99 -16.81 -8.27
N ARG A 331 11.53 -16.25 -9.35
CA ARG A 331 11.59 -14.79 -9.51
C ARG A 331 10.24 -14.23 -9.91
N ILE A 332 9.60 -14.88 -10.88
CA ILE A 332 8.30 -14.49 -11.39
C ILE A 332 7.49 -15.77 -11.61
N THR A 333 6.29 -15.84 -11.06
CA THR A 333 5.38 -16.95 -11.36
C THR A 333 4.00 -16.45 -11.73
N GLY A 334 3.44 -17.10 -12.76
CA GLY A 334 2.07 -16.91 -13.22
C GLY A 334 1.28 -18.20 -13.08
N ASP A 335 1.11 -18.73 -11.87
CA ASP A 335 0.66 -20.12 -11.68
C ASP A 335 -0.82 -20.37 -12.01
N GLY A 336 -1.57 -19.32 -12.33
CA GLY A 336 -2.96 -19.39 -12.74
C GLY A 336 -3.93 -19.80 -11.61
N ALA A 337 -3.42 -20.12 -10.42
CA ALA A 337 -4.25 -20.35 -9.26
C ALA A 337 -4.94 -19.03 -8.87
N ALA A 338 -6.22 -19.11 -8.59
CA ALA A 338 -7.00 -17.94 -8.18
C ALA A 338 -6.57 -17.50 -6.79
N SER A 339 -6.45 -16.18 -6.56
CA SER A 339 -6.38 -15.66 -5.18
C SER A 339 -7.77 -15.56 -4.54
N ALA A 340 -8.83 -15.46 -5.35
CA ALA A 340 -10.21 -15.25 -4.89
C ALA A 340 -11.16 -16.41 -5.23
N THR A 341 -12.39 -16.34 -4.69
CA THR A 341 -13.44 -17.36 -4.84
C THR A 341 -13.98 -17.52 -6.26
N SER A 342 -13.86 -16.49 -7.10
CA SER A 342 -14.21 -16.55 -8.52
C SER A 342 -13.02 -16.14 -9.38
N ASN A 343 -12.71 -16.91 -10.41
CA ASN A 343 -11.57 -16.69 -11.29
C ASN A 343 -11.96 -16.70 -12.75
N ASN A 344 -11.27 -15.89 -13.55
CA ASN A 344 -11.44 -15.86 -14.99
C ASN A 344 -10.10 -16.17 -15.68
N PRO A 345 -9.74 -17.46 -15.76
CA PRO A 345 -8.50 -17.89 -16.42
C PRO A 345 -8.56 -17.73 -17.95
N THR A 346 -9.68 -17.24 -18.52
CA THR A 346 -9.77 -16.97 -19.97
C THR A 346 -9.41 -15.52 -20.32
N LEU A 347 -9.42 -14.64 -19.33
CA LEU A 347 -9.10 -13.23 -19.46
C LEU A 347 -7.59 -12.97 -19.54
N ARG A 348 -7.17 -12.05 -20.42
CA ARG A 348 -5.76 -11.74 -20.67
C ARG A 348 -5.03 -11.36 -19.37
N ASN A 349 -3.83 -11.91 -19.18
CA ASN A 349 -2.98 -11.63 -18.03
C ASN A 349 -1.51 -11.67 -18.44
N ASP A 350 -1.08 -10.67 -19.20
CA ASP A 350 0.24 -10.68 -19.82
C ASP A 350 1.31 -10.13 -18.88
N LEU A 351 2.55 -10.60 -19.05
CA LEU A 351 3.72 -9.98 -18.43
C LEU A 351 4.65 -9.45 -19.52
N LEU A 352 4.98 -8.18 -19.41
CA LEU A 352 5.97 -7.52 -20.25
C LEU A 352 7.16 -7.17 -19.39
N ILE A 353 8.28 -7.83 -19.63
CA ILE A 353 9.53 -7.64 -18.88
C ILE A 353 10.51 -6.86 -19.75
N VAL A 354 11.07 -5.79 -19.20
CA VAL A 354 12.06 -4.94 -19.85
C VAL A 354 13.33 -4.92 -19.00
N ASN A 355 14.46 -5.22 -19.61
CA ASN A 355 15.76 -5.38 -18.97
C ASN A 355 15.73 -6.35 -17.78
N TYR A 356 15.39 -7.60 -18.04
CA TYR A 356 15.27 -8.63 -17.02
C TYR A 356 16.53 -8.72 -16.12
N ASN A 357 16.31 -8.66 -14.80
CA ASN A 357 17.36 -8.67 -13.79
C ASN A 357 18.43 -7.57 -13.99
N GLY A 358 18.07 -6.44 -14.61
CA GLY A 358 18.96 -5.33 -14.90
C GLY A 358 19.85 -5.53 -16.14
N THR A 359 19.65 -6.60 -16.91
CA THR A 359 20.42 -6.87 -18.13
C THR A 359 19.83 -6.08 -19.30
N ALA A 360 20.58 -5.15 -19.86
CA ALA A 360 20.10 -4.31 -20.95
C ALA A 360 19.67 -5.14 -22.18
N ASN A 361 18.49 -4.84 -22.73
CA ASN A 361 17.85 -5.51 -23.87
C ASN A 361 17.46 -6.98 -23.63
N ASP A 362 17.46 -7.45 -22.39
CA ASP A 362 16.91 -8.77 -22.03
C ASP A 362 15.39 -8.66 -21.80
N ASP A 363 14.67 -8.39 -22.87
CA ASP A 363 13.24 -8.08 -22.87
C ASP A 363 12.41 -9.33 -23.19
N LEU A 364 11.40 -9.60 -22.36
CA LEU A 364 10.60 -10.83 -22.41
C LEU A 364 9.11 -10.51 -22.47
N TYR A 365 8.38 -11.33 -23.20
CA TYR A 365 6.92 -11.37 -23.15
C TYR A 365 6.48 -12.75 -22.64
N ILE A 366 5.67 -12.77 -21.59
CA ILE A 366 5.18 -14.02 -21.00
C ILE A 366 3.67 -14.09 -21.17
N VAL A 367 3.24 -15.21 -21.76
CA VAL A 367 1.84 -15.62 -21.81
C VAL A 367 1.67 -16.74 -20.78
N PRO A 368 0.78 -16.59 -19.78
CA PRO A 368 0.52 -17.66 -18.82
C PRO A 368 0.05 -18.94 -19.50
N ALA A 369 0.43 -20.09 -18.95
CA ALA A 369 0.28 -21.40 -19.62
C ALA A 369 -1.18 -21.76 -19.96
N TYR A 370 -2.14 -21.24 -19.21
CA TYR A 370 -3.57 -21.49 -19.42
C TYR A 370 -4.19 -20.70 -20.58
N HIS A 371 -3.49 -19.71 -21.17
CA HIS A 371 -3.95 -18.96 -22.35
C HIS A 371 -3.37 -19.45 -23.68
N GLU A 372 -2.46 -20.41 -23.62
CA GLU A 372 -1.56 -20.71 -24.72
C GLU A 372 -2.31 -21.10 -26.01
N SER A 373 -3.34 -21.93 -25.90
CA SER A 373 -4.09 -22.44 -27.06
C SER A 373 -4.94 -21.39 -27.78
N THR A 374 -5.24 -20.25 -27.16
CA THR A 374 -6.15 -19.22 -27.72
C THR A 374 -5.43 -17.95 -28.15
N ARG A 375 -4.28 -17.62 -27.57
CA ARG A 375 -3.59 -16.34 -27.85
C ARG A 375 -2.40 -16.44 -28.78
N CYS A 376 -1.82 -17.63 -28.90
CA CYS A 376 -0.61 -17.84 -29.66
C CYS A 376 -0.70 -17.43 -31.14
N GLU A 377 -1.83 -17.71 -31.78
CA GLU A 377 -2.04 -17.38 -33.19
C GLU A 377 -2.44 -15.92 -33.41
N ALA A 378 -3.05 -15.27 -32.42
CA ALA A 378 -3.64 -13.94 -32.57
C ALA A 378 -2.64 -12.80 -32.36
N ASP A 379 -1.73 -12.94 -31.39
CA ASP A 379 -0.85 -11.82 -30.96
C ASP A 379 0.64 -12.04 -31.28
N LEU A 380 1.12 -13.28 -31.41
CA LEU A 380 2.57 -13.59 -31.51
C LEU A 380 3.00 -14.27 -32.82
N GLY A 381 2.06 -14.70 -33.67
CA GLY A 381 2.34 -15.29 -34.99
C GLY A 381 2.90 -16.72 -34.95
N ASP A 382 3.98 -16.98 -34.21
CA ASP A 382 4.59 -18.31 -34.04
C ASP A 382 4.94 -18.60 -32.58
N CYS A 383 4.26 -19.59 -31.99
CA CYS A 383 4.43 -20.00 -30.60
C CYS A 383 5.37 -21.19 -30.38
N THR A 384 6.05 -21.67 -31.43
CA THR A 384 6.97 -22.81 -31.31
C THR A 384 8.32 -22.42 -30.68
N ALA A 385 8.64 -21.13 -30.64
CA ALA A 385 9.92 -20.60 -30.18
C ALA A 385 9.95 -20.17 -28.68
N SER A 386 9.31 -20.93 -27.78
CA SER A 386 9.41 -20.62 -26.35
C SER A 386 10.84 -20.80 -25.83
N ILE A 387 11.35 -19.84 -25.06
CA ILE A 387 12.72 -19.85 -24.52
C ILE A 387 12.78 -20.21 -23.04
N ASN A 388 11.82 -21.00 -22.54
CA ASN A 388 11.67 -21.34 -21.12
C ASN A 388 12.95 -21.88 -20.47
N SER A 389 13.73 -22.71 -21.19
CA SER A 389 14.98 -23.28 -20.68
C SER A 389 16.07 -22.24 -20.41
N ALA A 390 16.00 -21.06 -21.04
CA ALA A 390 16.92 -19.95 -20.79
C ALA A 390 16.56 -19.17 -19.51
N TYR A 391 15.32 -19.28 -19.01
CA TYR A 391 14.83 -18.56 -17.84
C TYR A 391 14.16 -19.49 -16.82
N PRO A 392 14.88 -20.47 -16.25
CA PRO A 392 14.32 -21.46 -15.33
C PRO A 392 13.79 -20.87 -14.01
N ALA A 393 14.11 -19.61 -13.71
CA ALA A 393 13.62 -18.89 -12.55
C ALA A 393 12.26 -18.20 -12.77
N ILE A 394 11.69 -18.33 -13.97
CA ILE A 394 10.35 -17.85 -14.32
C ILE A 394 9.45 -19.09 -14.50
N ALA A 395 8.32 -19.12 -13.79
CA ALA A 395 7.40 -20.26 -13.80
C ALA A 395 5.97 -19.84 -14.23
N GLY A 396 5.12 -20.82 -14.56
CA GLY A 396 3.69 -20.60 -14.82
C GLY A 396 3.33 -20.11 -16.24
N GLY A 397 4.29 -19.93 -17.15
CA GLY A 397 4.01 -19.44 -18.50
C GLY A 397 4.98 -19.90 -19.58
N ARG A 398 4.64 -19.58 -20.83
CA ARG A 398 5.58 -19.63 -21.96
C ARG A 398 6.23 -18.27 -22.14
N ILE A 399 7.54 -18.30 -22.34
CA ILE A 399 8.40 -17.13 -22.43
C ILE A 399 8.79 -16.95 -23.89
N TYR A 400 8.58 -15.74 -24.41
CA TYR A 400 8.91 -15.34 -25.76
C TYR A 400 9.87 -14.15 -25.73
N PRO A 401 10.83 -14.06 -26.67
CA PRO A 401 11.63 -12.86 -26.83
C PRO A 401 10.74 -11.71 -27.29
N LEU A 402 10.95 -10.51 -26.77
CA LEU A 402 10.26 -9.32 -27.26
C LEU A 402 10.80 -8.96 -28.66
N ILE A 403 10.09 -9.34 -29.72
CA ILE A 403 10.43 -8.96 -31.10
C ILE A 403 10.04 -7.50 -31.38
N ALA A 404 10.65 -6.88 -32.40
CA ALA A 404 10.42 -5.45 -32.72
C ALA A 404 8.96 -5.06 -33.04
N GLU A 405 8.08 -6.04 -33.32
CA GLU A 405 6.64 -5.85 -33.53
C GLU A 405 5.80 -6.07 -32.27
N ALA A 406 6.43 -6.38 -31.13
CA ALA A 406 5.73 -6.51 -29.86
C ALA A 406 5.00 -5.21 -29.51
N PRO A 407 3.89 -5.29 -28.75
CA PRO A 407 3.15 -4.11 -28.34
C PRO A 407 4.10 -3.09 -27.71
N THR A 408 4.08 -1.86 -28.25
CA THR A 408 4.86 -0.74 -27.71
C THR A 408 4.58 -0.64 -26.23
N VAL A 409 5.62 -0.71 -25.41
CA VAL A 409 5.49 -0.54 -23.97
C VAL A 409 4.82 0.81 -23.74
N PRO A 410 3.60 0.87 -23.17
CA PRO A 410 2.96 2.14 -22.91
C PRO A 410 3.91 2.99 -22.06
N THR A 411 4.31 4.15 -22.59
CA THR A 411 4.97 5.16 -21.77
C THR A 411 4.01 5.53 -20.65
N HIS A 412 4.51 5.72 -19.42
CA HIS A 412 3.70 6.15 -18.28
C HIS A 412 2.76 7.28 -18.72
N MET A 413 1.48 6.98 -18.87
CA MET A 413 0.49 8.00 -19.24
C MET A 413 0.13 8.87 -18.02
N ILE A 414 0.49 8.44 -16.82
CA ILE A 414 0.30 9.20 -15.59
C ILE A 414 1.55 10.03 -15.34
N SER A 415 1.47 11.31 -15.68
CA SER A 415 2.38 12.29 -15.10
C SER A 415 1.96 12.51 -13.65
N PHE A 416 2.64 11.86 -12.71
CA PHE A 416 2.49 12.25 -11.31
C PHE A 416 3.04 13.67 -11.15
N PRO A 417 2.26 14.62 -10.62
CA PRO A 417 2.80 15.94 -10.33
C PRO A 417 3.99 15.75 -9.40
N THR A 418 5.12 16.40 -9.72
CA THR A 418 6.21 16.48 -8.75
C THR A 418 5.64 17.18 -7.52
N PRO A 419 5.77 16.62 -6.31
CA PRO A 419 5.19 17.23 -5.12
C PRO A 419 5.63 18.70 -5.06
N THR A 420 4.64 19.60 -5.06
CA THR A 420 4.91 21.02 -4.85
C THR A 420 5.57 21.11 -3.47
N PRO A 421 6.75 21.71 -3.32
CA PRO A 421 7.33 21.88 -1.99
C PRO A 421 6.27 22.54 -1.10
N GLY A 422 5.84 21.82 -0.06
CA GLY A 422 4.95 22.40 0.93
C GLY A 422 5.52 23.73 1.43
N PRO A 423 4.69 24.67 1.91
CA PRO A 423 5.18 25.95 2.40
C PRO A 423 6.32 25.71 3.38
N THR A 424 7.51 26.20 3.04
CA THR A 424 8.68 26.09 3.91
C THR A 424 8.27 26.67 5.26
N PRO A 425 8.39 25.93 6.37
CA PRO A 425 7.99 26.43 7.67
C PRO A 425 8.75 27.73 7.91
N THR A 426 7.99 28.82 8.05
CA THR A 426 8.54 30.08 8.52
C THR A 426 9.08 29.77 9.92
N THR A 427 10.41 29.81 10.05
CA THR A 427 11.10 29.61 11.32
C THR A 427 10.44 30.51 12.36
N MET A 428 9.81 29.92 13.37
CA MET A 428 9.37 30.64 14.56
C MET A 428 10.61 31.33 15.16
N PRO A 429 10.62 32.66 15.33
CA PRO A 429 11.73 33.33 15.98
C PRO A 429 11.72 32.93 17.46
N GLY A 430 12.65 32.05 17.87
CA GLY A 430 12.88 31.75 19.29
C GLY A 430 13.17 30.30 19.67
N ALA A 431 13.04 29.33 18.77
CA ALA A 431 13.40 27.93 19.06
C ALA A 431 14.86 27.67 18.65
N THR A 432 15.79 27.75 19.61
CA THR A 432 17.14 27.21 19.44
C THR A 432 17.05 25.71 19.21
N PRO A 433 17.66 25.13 18.16
CA PRO A 433 17.64 23.68 17.96
C PRO A 433 18.35 23.01 19.13
N GLN A 434 17.64 22.19 19.91
CA GLN A 434 18.31 21.25 20.79
C GLN A 434 18.91 20.12 19.93
N PRO A 435 20.15 19.69 20.21
CA PRO A 435 20.74 18.55 19.50
C PRO A 435 19.87 17.31 19.72
N ALA A 436 19.61 16.58 18.63
CA ALA A 436 18.89 15.32 18.66
C ALA A 436 19.49 14.38 19.71
N HIS A 437 18.75 14.12 20.77
CA HIS A 437 19.08 13.07 21.72
C HIS A 437 18.87 11.73 21.04
N ARG A 438 19.96 11.04 20.68
CA ARG A 438 19.92 9.61 20.35
C ARG A 438 19.35 8.87 21.55
N LEU A 439 18.12 8.38 21.42
CA LEU A 439 17.52 7.46 22.37
C LEU A 439 18.33 6.16 22.34
N TYR A 440 19.24 5.96 23.30
CA TYR A 440 19.86 4.67 23.54
C TYR A 440 18.84 3.78 24.23
N LEU A 441 18.18 2.91 23.47
CA LEU A 441 17.44 1.78 24.02
C LEU A 441 18.44 0.84 24.72
N PRO A 442 18.30 0.55 26.03
CA PRO A 442 19.14 -0.44 26.68
C PRO A 442 18.84 -1.83 26.10
N ALA A 443 19.89 -2.60 25.84
CA ALA A 443 19.78 -3.99 25.43
C ALA A 443 18.97 -4.77 26.47
N ILE A 444 17.78 -5.23 26.07
CA ILE A 444 17.00 -6.18 26.84
C ILE A 444 17.71 -7.53 26.69
N GLY A 445 18.32 -7.98 27.79
CA GLY A 445 18.95 -9.29 27.90
C GLY A 445 17.93 -10.42 27.71
N ARG A 446 18.43 -11.51 27.11
CA ARG A 446 17.70 -12.72 26.71
C ARG A 446 16.83 -13.35 27.79
#